data_AF-I3R2N5-F1
#
_entry.id   AF-I3R2N5-F1
#
_cell.length_a   1.000
_cell.length_b   1.000
_cell.length_c   1.000
_cell.angle_alpha   90.00
_cell.angle_beta   90.00
_cell.angle_gamma   90.00
#
_symmetry.space_group_name_H-M   'P 1'
#
loop_
_entity.id
_entity.type
_entity.pdbx_description
1 polymer ?
#
loop_
_entity_poly.entity_id
_entity_poly.type
_entity_poly.pdbx_seq_one_letter_code
_entity_poly.pdbx_strand_id
1 'polypeptide(L)' 'MSRGPAPKDEADGEDEWRYDVDEVGPDGRDPVDASPTAEQLPIEPGSPRAENVVFVLLGVLFAVGLIVITVFPGGG' A
#
# COMPACT_ATOMS: atom_id res chain seq x y z
N MET A 1 20.69 39.62 25.29
CA MET A 1 20.38 38.19 25.34
C MET A 1 20.64 37.62 23.94
N SER A 2 21.78 36.97 23.73
CA SER A 2 22.12 36.31 22.47
C SER A 2 21.36 34.99 22.39
N ARG A 3 20.57 34.77 21.34
CA ARG A 3 20.02 33.44 21.06
C ARG A 3 21.17 32.53 20.66
N GLY A 4 21.37 31.43 21.38
CA GLY A 4 22.30 30.36 21.01
C GLY A 4 21.84 29.62 19.75
N PRO A 5 22.71 28.79 19.16
CA PRO A 5 22.36 28.02 17.96
C PRO A 5 21.21 27.05 18.27
N ALA A 6 20.21 27.02 17.40
CA ALA A 6 19.15 26.02 17.43
C ALA A 6 19.76 24.61 17.27
N PRO A 7 19.21 23.58 17.95
CA PRO A 7 19.67 22.22 17.76
C PRO A 7 19.49 21.83 16.30
N LYS A 8 20.49 21.13 15.75
CA LYS A 8 20.36 20.42 14.48
C LYS A 8 19.56 19.17 14.80
N ASP A 9 18.40 19.03 14.17
CA ASP A 9 17.62 17.80 14.20
C ASP A 9 18.39 16.73 13.40
N GLU A 10 19.35 16.12 14.08
CA GLU A 10 19.92 14.83 13.71
C GLU A 10 18.89 13.77 14.13
N ALA A 11 17.88 13.55 13.28
CA ALA A 11 16.94 12.45 13.43
C ALA A 11 17.57 11.19 12.81
N ASP A 12 18.03 10.34 13.71
CA ASP A 12 18.37 8.94 13.55
C ASP A 12 17.05 8.14 13.57
N GLY A 13 16.73 7.37 12.52
CA GLY A 13 15.53 6.54 12.52
C GLY A 13 15.15 5.93 11.18
N GLU A 14 15.43 4.65 11.05
CA GLU A 14 15.11 3.67 9.99
C GLU A 14 13.63 3.52 9.54
N ASP A 15 12.73 4.46 9.83
CA ASP A 15 11.33 4.49 9.39
C ASP A 15 10.82 5.92 9.11
N GLU A 16 11.69 6.80 8.61
CA GLU A 16 11.31 8.17 8.27
C GLU A 16 10.50 8.18 6.97
N TRP A 17 9.18 8.37 7.13
CA TRP A 17 8.27 8.59 6.00
C TRP A 17 8.85 9.69 5.11
N ARG A 18 8.77 9.50 3.79
CA ARG A 18 9.45 10.38 2.83
C ARG A 18 8.99 11.84 2.88
N TYR A 19 7.84 12.10 3.50
CA TYR A 19 7.28 13.44 3.64
C TYR A 19 6.76 13.63 5.07
N ASP A 20 7.03 14.80 5.64
CA ASP A 20 6.41 15.23 6.89
C ASP A 20 4.94 15.62 6.66
N VAL A 21 4.11 15.50 7.71
CA VAL A 21 2.68 15.88 7.65
C VAL A 21 2.52 17.37 7.28
N ASP A 22 3.44 18.21 7.73
CA ASP A 22 3.46 19.65 7.42
C ASP A 22 3.88 19.94 5.97
N GLU A 23 4.54 19.01 5.30
CA GLU A 23 5.03 19.15 3.93
C GLU A 23 3.92 18.96 2.88
N VAL A 24 2.97 18.06 3.14
CA VAL A 24 1.85 17.73 2.23
C VAL A 24 0.58 18.56 2.49
N GLY A 25 0.55 19.35 3.56
CA GLY A 25 -0.58 20.18 3.96
C GLY A 25 -1.85 19.39 4.35
N PRO A 26 -2.93 20.07 4.77
CA PRO A 26 -4.16 19.42 5.25
C PRO A 26 -4.89 18.59 4.18
N ASP A 27 -4.58 18.83 2.90
CA ASP A 27 -5.13 18.10 1.78
C ASP A 27 -4.29 16.88 1.37
N GLY A 28 -3.13 16.67 1.99
CA GLY A 28 -2.27 15.50 1.77
C GLY A 28 -1.67 15.42 0.36
N ARG A 29 -1.44 16.56 -0.31
CA ARG A 29 -0.94 16.61 -1.69
C ARG A 29 0.57 16.74 -1.71
N ASP A 30 1.22 15.97 -2.58
CA ASP A 30 2.64 16.15 -2.86
C ASP A 30 2.85 17.48 -3.61
N PRO A 31 3.61 18.45 -3.07
CA PRO A 31 3.85 19.73 -3.73
C PRO A 31 4.61 19.60 -5.05
N VAL A 32 5.32 18.49 -5.28
CA VAL A 32 6.03 18.19 -6.54
C VAL A 32 5.07 17.70 -7.63
N ASP A 33 3.93 17.11 -7.25
CA ASP A 33 2.90 16.58 -8.16
C ASP A 33 1.70 17.52 -8.31
N ALA A 34 1.95 18.84 -8.17
CA ALA A 34 0.95 19.92 -8.34
C ALA A 34 0.46 20.09 -9.80
N SER A 35 0.52 19.04 -10.62
CA SER A 35 -0.16 18.96 -11.90
C SER A 35 -1.63 18.59 -11.64
N PRO A 36 -2.60 19.50 -11.85
CA PRO A 36 -4.01 19.28 -11.51
C PRO A 36 -4.68 18.11 -12.26
N THR A 37 -3.96 17.45 -13.17
CA THR A 37 -4.41 16.35 -14.01
C THR A 37 -3.97 14.95 -13.57
N ALA A 38 -2.97 14.80 -12.69
CA ALA A 38 -2.47 13.47 -12.31
C ALA A 38 -3.35 12.79 -11.24
N GLU A 39 -3.81 13.54 -10.24
CA GLU A 39 -4.47 12.98 -9.04
C GLU A 39 -5.95 12.57 -9.22
N GLN A 40 -6.51 12.74 -10.42
CA GLN A 40 -7.93 12.45 -10.72
C GLN A 40 -8.11 11.29 -11.68
N LEU A 41 -7.01 10.72 -12.20
CA LEU A 41 -7.10 9.58 -13.09
C LEU A 41 -7.29 8.30 -12.26
N PRO A 42 -8.31 7.48 -12.57
CA PRO A 42 -8.41 6.14 -12.00
C PRO A 42 -7.10 5.40 -12.26
N ILE A 43 -6.48 4.81 -11.23
CA ILE A 43 -5.29 3.99 -11.44
C ILE A 43 -5.70 2.78 -12.28
N GLU A 44 -5.14 2.64 -13.48
CA GLU A 44 -5.39 1.46 -14.30
C GLU A 44 -4.84 0.21 -13.59
N PRO A 45 -5.68 -0.82 -13.35
CA PRO A 45 -5.19 -2.09 -12.86
C PRO A 45 -4.22 -2.69 -13.87
N GLY A 46 -3.01 -3.03 -13.42
CA GLY A 46 -2.08 -3.82 -14.23
C GLY A 46 -2.56 -5.26 -14.42
N SER A 47 -2.01 -5.94 -15.43
CA SER A 47 -2.21 -7.38 -15.57
C SER A 47 -1.49 -8.12 -14.43
N PRO A 48 -2.14 -9.10 -13.77
CA PRO A 48 -1.49 -9.88 -12.73
C PRO A 48 -0.35 -10.71 -13.32
N ARG A 49 0.74 -10.84 -12.56
CA ARG A 49 1.84 -11.76 -12.91
C ARG A 49 1.37 -13.21 -12.74
N ALA A 50 1.94 -14.13 -13.54
CA ALA A 50 1.56 -15.54 -13.55
C ALA A 50 1.70 -16.17 -12.15
N GLU A 51 2.76 -15.83 -11.42
CA GLU A 51 3.03 -16.31 -10.05
C GLU A 51 1.89 -15.93 -9.09
N ASN A 52 1.40 -14.69 -9.17
CA ASN A 52 0.32 -14.22 -8.32
C ASN A 52 -1.00 -14.95 -8.65
N VAL A 53 -1.27 -15.20 -9.94
CA VAL A 53 -2.45 -15.95 -10.38
C VAL A 53 -2.43 -17.38 -9.82
N VAL A 54 -1.26 -18.03 -9.80
CA VAL A 54 -1.10 -19.38 -9.23
C VAL A 54 -1.51 -19.41 -7.75
N PHE A 55 -1.06 -18.44 -6.94
CA PHE A 55 -1.44 -18.38 -5.52
C PHE A 55 -2.95 -18.19 -5.31
N VAL A 56 -3.59 -17.34 -6.12
CA VAL A 56 -5.04 -17.14 -6.06
C VAL A 56 -5.78 -18.44 -6.41
N LEU A 57 -5.37 -19.11 -7.50
CA LEU A 57 -5.98 -20.38 -7.91
C LEU A 57 -5.81 -21.47 -6.86
N LEU A 58 -4.64 -21.58 -6.23
CA LEU A 58 -4.40 -22.50 -5.13
C LEU A 58 -5.35 -22.24 -3.96
N GLY A 59 -5.54 -20.97 -3.58
CA GLY A 59 -6.47 -20.58 -2.53
C GLY A 59 -7.92 -20.93 -2.88
N VAL A 60 -8.35 -20.66 -4.11
CA VAL A 60 -9.70 -21.00 -4.59
C VAL A 60 -9.91 -22.51 -4.58
N LEU A 61 -8.97 -23.28 -5.12
CA LEU A 61 -9.06 -24.75 -5.13
C LEU A 61 -9.10 -25.32 -3.72
N PHE A 62 -8.30 -24.78 -2.81
CA PHE A 62 -8.31 -25.19 -1.41
C PHE A 62 -9.66 -24.90 -0.74
N ALA A 63 -10.19 -23.69 -0.89
CA ALA A 63 -11.49 -23.30 -0.34
C ALA A 63 -12.63 -24.17 -0.89
N VAL A 64 -12.65 -24.38 -2.22
CA VAL A 64 -13.63 -25.26 -2.87
C VAL A 64 -13.48 -26.70 -2.37
N GLY A 65 -12.25 -27.21 -2.25
CA GLY A 65 -11.98 -28.54 -1.72
C GLY A 65 -12.51 -28.73 -0.30
N LEU A 66 -12.30 -27.73 0.58
CA LEU A 66 -12.86 -27.75 1.93
C LEU A 66 -14.39 -27.75 1.92
N ILE A 67 -15.02 -26.91 1.09
CA ILE A 67 -16.48 -26.88 0.95
C ILE A 67 -16.99 -28.24 0.49
N VAL A 68 -16.37 -28.84 -0.53
CA VAL A 68 -16.78 -30.16 -1.04
C VAL A 68 -16.69 -31.22 0.07
N ILE A 69 -15.54 -31.31 0.75
CA ILE A 69 -15.31 -32.31 1.81
C ILE A 69 -16.27 -32.13 2.99
N THR A 70 -16.53 -30.88 3.40
CA THR A 70 -17.30 -30.59 4.62
C THR A 70 -18.81 -30.61 4.39
N VAL A 71 -19.26 -30.13 3.23
CA VAL A 71 -20.69 -30.00 2.90
C VAL A 71 -21.20 -31.28 2.22
N PHE A 72 -20.36 -31.98 1.47
CA PHE A 72 -20.74 -33.18 0.70
C PHE A 72 -19.88 -34.40 1.12
N PRO A 73 -20.07 -34.93 2.35
CA PRO A 73 -19.21 -35.99 2.90
C PRO A 73 -19.33 -37.36 2.21
N GLY A 74 -20.14 -37.49 1.15
CA GLY A 74 -20.37 -38.73 0.40
C GLY A 74 -20.06 -38.65 -1.10
N GLY A 75 -19.36 -37.60 -1.55
CA GLY A 75 -18.92 -37.46 -2.95
C GLY A 75 -17.64 -38.25 -3.24
N GLY A 76 -17.72 -39.59 -3.20
CA GLY A 76 -16.62 -40.52 -3.49
C GLY A 76 -17.12 -41.96 -3.56
#